data_AF-A0A426XPA9-F1
#
_entry.id   AF-A0A426XPA9-F1
#
_cell.length_a   1.000
_cell.length_b   1.000
_cell.length_c   1.000
_cell.angle_alpha   90.00
_cell.angle_beta   90.00
_cell.angle_gamma   90.00
#
_symmetry.space_group_name_H-M   'P 1'
#
loop_
_entity.id
_entity.type
_entity.pdbx_description
1 polymer ?
#
loop_
_entity_poly.entity_id
_entity_poly.type
_entity_poly.pdbx_seq_one_letter_code
_entity_poly.pdbx_strand_id
1 'polypeptide(L)'
;MALSSSRSAPSSLEPVSPTPSSSPPRKEPFGGTRTTTSIEPPSMAPSSFVPGAERATPSRTPSRNSSSCSVVIDSDRLWWRRRRLPPALLTVLFCSVDCCVAGEWWNRGANAVLEEALSTGGEVNSSDAFTINGQPGDLYPCSSAGVDLMLVEHGKTYLLRVVNAAMSNGLFFSVASHTVVVVGSDGNYVKPLSADYIMITPGETMDLLLEANRPPDALYYMAGRAFSYLSLGSFPTTATTAIVEYVSDLPLESTKPLLPTLPYYNDTAAATNFSFALRSPANAGHPVDVPKTVDQDMFIVVAINELECPQASCAGPNGTRLRASLNNISFVDPPIDILEAYYAGIGGVFGENFPSMPPYYYNFTATDQPLSLLLPTLGTEVRVLEYGARMEVVFQGTTLVMGDNHPMHLHGYSFYVVGWGYGNFDKERDPLRYNLEDPPFKNTIGVPVNGWVAVRFTANNPGEFRTPHPPMASHRRRRQPNHISLIIPEACL
;
A
#
# COMPACT_ATOMS: atom_id res chain seq x y z
N MET A 1 -14.39 14.25 57.31
CA MET A 1 -13.91 13.45 58.46
C MET A 1 -12.41 13.31 58.32
N ALA A 2 -11.71 13.62 59.40
CA ALA A 2 -10.27 13.79 59.47
C ALA A 2 -9.51 12.48 59.75
N LEU A 3 -8.17 12.59 59.64
CA LEU A 3 -7.06 11.74 60.11
C LEU A 3 -6.57 10.70 59.09
N SER A 4 -5.43 10.81 58.40
CA SER A 4 -4.04 11.25 58.68
C SER A 4 -3.06 10.06 58.82
N SER A 5 -2.04 10.05 57.95
CA SER A 5 -0.63 9.59 58.10
C SER A 5 -0.35 8.15 58.58
N SER A 6 0.65 7.41 58.08
CA SER A 6 2.05 7.82 58.02
C SER A 6 2.93 7.00 57.05
N ARG A 7 3.98 7.67 56.58
CA ARG A 7 5.13 7.22 55.78
C ARG A 7 6.01 6.16 56.46
N SER A 8 6.71 5.34 55.65
CA SER A 8 8.17 5.10 55.77
C SER A 8 8.71 4.16 54.66
N ALA A 9 9.60 4.68 53.82
CA ALA A 9 10.75 3.99 53.21
C ALA A 9 12.02 4.56 53.91
N PRO A 10 13.27 4.03 53.81
CA PRO A 10 13.86 3.25 52.69
C PRO A 10 14.88 2.14 53.09
N SER A 11 15.37 1.34 52.12
CA SER A 11 16.79 0.92 52.06
C SER A 11 17.11 0.12 50.79
N SER A 12 18.13 0.59 50.08
CA SER A 12 18.87 -0.02 48.97
C SER A 12 19.78 -1.18 49.41
N LEU A 13 20.05 -2.14 48.50
CA LEU A 13 21.36 -2.82 48.29
C LEU A 13 21.24 -3.88 47.15
N GLU A 14 22.01 -3.72 46.07
CA GLU A 14 22.37 -4.75 45.07
C GLU A 14 23.61 -5.57 45.54
N PRO A 15 24.27 -6.43 44.72
CA PRO A 15 23.83 -7.69 44.08
C PRO A 15 24.79 -8.86 44.43
N VAL A 16 24.38 -10.13 44.32
CA VAL A 16 25.33 -11.28 44.40
C VAL A 16 24.92 -12.46 43.50
N SER A 17 25.86 -12.88 42.65
CA SER A 17 26.07 -14.23 42.10
C SER A 17 27.59 -14.49 42.19
N PRO A 18 28.09 -15.72 42.44
CA PRO A 18 28.42 -16.65 41.33
C PRO A 18 28.45 -18.19 41.63
N THR A 19 28.09 -19.01 40.61
CA THR A 19 28.66 -20.31 40.09
C THR A 19 29.11 -21.48 41.02
N PRO A 20 29.65 -22.65 40.53
CA PRO A 20 29.11 -23.71 39.64
C PRO A 20 29.39 -25.19 40.14
N SER A 21 28.84 -26.23 39.48
CA SER A 21 29.37 -27.63 39.42
C SER A 21 28.65 -28.40 38.28
N SER A 22 29.26 -28.95 37.23
CA SER A 22 30.31 -29.97 36.97
C SER A 22 29.81 -31.44 36.86
N SER A 23 29.86 -31.94 35.62
CA SER A 23 29.69 -33.28 34.98
C SER A 23 30.62 -34.41 35.54
N PRO A 24 30.88 -35.64 34.95
CA PRO A 24 30.57 -36.25 33.62
C PRO A 24 30.34 -37.84 33.64
N PRO A 25 30.86 -38.74 32.74
CA PRO A 25 30.09 -39.54 31.75
C PRO A 25 30.43 -41.07 31.63
N ARG A 26 29.86 -41.81 30.64
CA ARG A 26 30.34 -43.13 30.09
C ARG A 26 29.66 -43.43 28.73
N LYS A 27 30.33 -43.46 27.56
CA LYS A 27 31.19 -44.48 26.86
C LYS A 27 30.51 -45.79 26.36
N GLU A 28 30.21 -45.85 25.03
CA GLU A 28 30.75 -46.75 23.93
C GLU A 28 31.04 -48.25 24.18
N PRO A 29 31.29 -49.17 23.18
CA PRO A 29 31.37 -49.09 21.68
C PRO A 29 30.84 -50.33 20.87
N PHE A 30 31.22 -50.39 19.56
CA PHE A 30 31.33 -51.50 18.55
C PHE A 30 30.26 -51.50 17.44
N GLY A 31 30.53 -51.58 16.12
CA GLY A 31 31.73 -51.74 15.29
C GLY A 31 31.36 -52.49 13.98
N GLY A 32 31.87 -52.07 12.81
CA GLY A 32 32.11 -53.00 11.67
C GLY A 32 31.40 -52.80 10.31
N THR A 33 32.16 -52.26 9.34
CA THR A 33 32.43 -52.74 7.95
C THR A 33 31.41 -52.71 6.78
N ARG A 34 31.83 -51.99 5.70
CA ARG A 34 31.87 -52.29 4.23
C ARG A 34 30.61 -52.88 3.55
N THR A 35 30.14 -52.43 2.36
CA THR A 35 30.84 -52.37 1.06
C THR A 35 30.03 -51.61 -0.01
N THR A 36 30.74 -51.09 -1.00
CA THR A 36 30.40 -50.38 -2.25
C THR A 36 29.76 -51.21 -3.37
N THR A 37 29.04 -50.57 -4.33
CA THR A 37 29.12 -50.62 -5.83
C THR A 37 27.78 -50.13 -6.45
N SER A 38 27.65 -49.01 -7.19
CA SER A 38 28.00 -48.68 -8.58
C SER A 38 27.35 -49.55 -9.68
N ILE A 39 26.68 -48.93 -10.67
CA ILE A 39 26.91 -49.06 -12.14
C ILE A 39 25.72 -48.47 -12.93
N GLU A 40 26.05 -47.72 -13.97
CA GLU A 40 25.22 -47.07 -15.01
C GLU A 40 25.49 -47.79 -16.38
N PRO A 41 25.02 -47.27 -17.54
CA PRO A 41 23.90 -47.69 -18.42
C PRO A 41 24.30 -48.65 -19.58
N PRO A 42 23.49 -48.82 -20.66
CA PRO A 42 23.82 -48.11 -21.92
C PRO A 42 22.65 -47.78 -22.89
N SER A 43 22.99 -46.94 -23.89
CA SER A 43 22.23 -46.47 -25.06
C SER A 43 22.15 -47.48 -26.23
N MET A 44 21.18 -47.31 -27.16
CA MET A 44 21.36 -47.52 -28.62
C MET A 44 20.20 -46.91 -29.47
N ALA A 45 20.56 -46.24 -30.57
CA ALA A 45 19.73 -45.88 -31.76
C ALA A 45 20.22 -46.74 -32.97
N PRO A 46 19.94 -46.54 -34.30
CA PRO A 46 19.13 -45.54 -35.04
C PRO A 46 18.41 -46.08 -36.34
N SER A 47 17.83 -45.17 -37.18
CA SER A 47 17.81 -45.12 -38.68
C SER A 47 16.56 -44.38 -39.21
N SER A 48 16.44 -43.72 -40.36
CA SER A 48 17.27 -42.91 -41.29
C SER A 48 16.34 -42.49 -42.46
N PHE A 49 16.39 -41.26 -43.01
CA PHE A 49 16.33 -40.95 -44.47
C PHE A 49 16.31 -39.41 -44.75
N VAL A 50 17.08 -38.98 -45.76
CA VAL A 50 17.37 -37.62 -46.32
C VAL A 50 17.50 -37.82 -47.85
N PRO A 51 17.12 -36.92 -48.81
CA PRO A 51 17.92 -35.74 -49.26
C PRO A 51 17.09 -34.55 -49.83
N GLY A 52 17.60 -33.35 -50.16
CA GLY A 52 18.95 -32.79 -50.35
C GLY A 52 18.91 -31.25 -50.12
N ALA A 53 19.99 -30.59 -49.71
CA ALA A 53 21.20 -30.18 -50.46
C ALA A 53 21.06 -28.84 -51.20
N GLU A 54 21.53 -27.75 -50.58
CA GLU A 54 22.52 -26.83 -51.19
C GLU A 54 23.24 -25.98 -50.11
N ARG A 55 24.41 -25.45 -50.45
CA ARG A 55 25.62 -25.34 -49.62
C ARG A 55 26.02 -23.87 -49.41
N ALA A 56 26.28 -23.44 -48.17
CA ALA A 56 27.30 -22.41 -47.83
C ALA A 56 27.58 -22.37 -46.30
N THR A 57 28.86 -22.33 -45.92
CA THR A 57 29.42 -22.31 -44.54
C THR A 57 30.23 -21.02 -44.33
N PRO A 58 30.69 -20.65 -43.11
CA PRO A 58 29.97 -20.51 -41.83
C PRO A 58 30.35 -19.20 -41.09
N SER A 59 29.55 -18.70 -40.15
CA SER A 59 30.10 -17.99 -38.98
C SER A 59 29.23 -18.18 -37.73
N ARG A 60 29.93 -18.40 -36.62
CA ARG A 60 29.46 -18.90 -35.33
C ARG A 60 28.38 -18.02 -34.67
N THR A 61 27.23 -18.63 -34.37
CA THR A 61 26.45 -18.37 -33.16
C THR A 61 26.65 -19.53 -32.17
N PRO A 62 26.35 -19.34 -30.88
CA PRO A 62 25.54 -20.31 -30.17
C PRO A 62 24.17 -19.71 -29.90
N SER A 63 23.17 -20.35 -30.49
CA SER A 63 21.75 -20.19 -30.22
C SER A 63 21.43 -20.49 -28.76
N ARG A 64 20.54 -19.69 -28.15
CA ARG A 64 19.64 -20.16 -27.11
C ARG A 64 18.20 -19.97 -27.59
N ASN A 65 17.52 -21.10 -27.78
CA ASN A 65 16.07 -21.17 -27.75
C ASN A 65 15.62 -20.88 -26.31
N SER A 66 14.87 -19.80 -26.13
CA SER A 66 13.93 -19.66 -25.02
C SER A 66 12.62 -19.16 -25.61
N SER A 67 11.58 -19.97 -25.47
CA SER A 67 10.18 -19.59 -25.67
C SER A 67 9.91 -18.25 -24.99
N SER A 68 9.73 -17.21 -25.79
CA SER A 68 9.44 -15.86 -25.33
C SER A 68 7.97 -15.77 -24.93
N CYS A 69 7.69 -15.63 -23.63
CA CYS A 69 6.43 -15.04 -23.18
C CYS A 69 6.59 -13.52 -23.30
N SER A 70 6.28 -12.98 -24.48
CA SER A 70 6.15 -11.54 -24.70
C SER A 70 4.72 -11.14 -24.31
N VAL A 71 4.54 -10.47 -23.18
CA VAL A 71 3.30 -9.74 -22.89
C VAL A 71 3.46 -8.34 -23.48
N VAL A 72 2.65 -8.05 -24.50
CA VAL A 72 2.50 -6.73 -25.08
C VAL A 72 1.76 -5.86 -24.06
N ILE A 73 2.45 -4.86 -23.50
CA ILE A 73 1.80 -3.75 -22.82
C ILE A 73 1.30 -2.80 -23.91
N ASP A 74 -0.01 -2.77 -24.15
CA ASP A 74 -0.65 -1.79 -25.04
C ASP A 74 -0.58 -0.41 -24.37
N SER A 75 0.32 0.43 -24.86
CA SER A 75 0.62 1.77 -24.33
C SER A 75 -0.27 2.88 -24.90
N ASP A 76 -1.28 2.56 -25.71
CA ASP A 76 -1.97 3.56 -26.55
C ASP A 76 -3.24 4.22 -25.94
N ARG A 77 -3.40 4.29 -24.61
CA ARG A 77 -4.54 5.02 -24.00
C ARG A 77 -4.24 5.93 -22.81
N LEU A 78 -3.03 6.46 -22.69
CA LEU A 78 -2.72 7.56 -21.75
C LEU A 78 -2.84 8.92 -22.45
N TRP A 79 -4.04 9.53 -22.38
CA TRP A 79 -4.27 10.89 -22.91
C TRP A 79 -3.74 11.96 -21.94
N TRP A 80 -2.51 12.43 -22.13
CA TRP A 80 -1.99 13.63 -21.46
C TRP A 80 -2.14 14.87 -22.35
N ARG A 81 -3.05 15.78 -21.99
CA ARG A 81 -3.15 17.10 -22.63
C ARG A 81 -2.05 18.03 -22.09
N ARG A 82 -0.98 18.24 -22.86
CA ARG A 82 0.01 19.31 -22.65
C ARG A 82 -0.69 20.68 -22.71
N ARG A 83 -0.85 21.37 -21.58
CA ARG A 83 -1.02 22.83 -21.59
C ARG A 83 0.36 23.47 -21.63
N ARG A 84 0.67 24.20 -22.71
CA ARG A 84 1.85 25.07 -22.80
C ARG A 84 1.64 26.26 -21.87
N LEU A 85 2.48 26.41 -20.85
CA LEU A 85 2.66 27.66 -20.10
C LEU A 85 3.85 28.44 -20.68
N PRO A 86 3.82 29.79 -20.68
CA PRO A 86 4.86 30.62 -21.29
C PRO A 86 6.13 30.69 -20.42
N PRO A 87 7.31 30.96 -21.02
CA PRO A 87 8.59 30.87 -20.34
C PRO A 87 8.95 32.20 -19.65
N ALA A 88 9.13 32.20 -18.34
CA ALA A 88 9.90 33.24 -17.66
C ALA A 88 10.54 32.69 -16.36
N LEU A 89 11.87 32.54 -16.42
CA LEU A 89 12.86 32.45 -15.33
C LEU A 89 12.54 31.56 -14.11
N LEU A 90 12.83 30.26 -14.25
CA LEU A 90 13.62 29.50 -13.28
C LEU A 90 14.16 28.24 -13.98
N THR A 91 15.37 28.29 -14.53
CA THR A 91 16.00 27.10 -15.11
C THR A 91 16.57 26.25 -13.97
N VAL A 92 15.71 25.54 -13.26
CA VAL A 92 16.10 24.32 -12.55
C VAL A 92 16.01 23.21 -13.60
N LEU A 93 17.16 22.81 -14.15
CA LEU A 93 17.24 21.64 -15.02
C LEU A 93 16.89 20.39 -14.20
N PHE A 94 15.62 19.98 -14.20
CA PHE A 94 15.25 18.60 -13.86
C PHE A 94 15.81 17.70 -14.96
N CYS A 95 16.80 16.86 -14.62
CA CYS A 95 17.62 16.13 -15.60
C CYS A 95 16.90 14.90 -16.17
N SER A 96 15.93 14.33 -15.45
CA SER A 96 14.94 13.36 -15.96
C SER A 96 13.77 13.26 -14.97
N VAL A 97 12.66 12.69 -15.45
CA VAL A 97 11.51 12.29 -14.63
C VAL A 97 11.45 10.78 -14.70
N ASP A 98 11.68 10.11 -13.58
CA ASP A 98 11.69 8.65 -13.51
C ASP A 98 10.49 8.19 -12.69
N CYS A 99 9.74 7.22 -13.22
CA CYS A 99 8.57 6.64 -12.55
C CYS A 99 9.03 5.40 -11.79
N CYS A 100 8.69 5.32 -10.50
CA CYS A 100 8.96 4.18 -9.65
C CYS A 100 7.63 3.57 -9.22
N VAL A 101 7.20 2.51 -9.92
CA VAL A 101 5.97 1.80 -9.58
C VAL A 101 6.32 0.66 -8.63
N ALA A 102 5.93 0.80 -7.37
CA ALA A 102 6.03 -0.28 -6.41
C ALA A 102 4.80 -1.20 -6.55
N GLY A 103 5.00 -2.51 -6.59
CA GLY A 103 3.93 -3.48 -6.79
C GLY A 103 4.20 -4.83 -6.15
N GLU A 104 3.34 -5.80 -6.43
CA GLU A 104 3.43 -7.17 -5.91
C GLU A 104 3.40 -8.21 -7.04
N TRP A 105 4.03 -9.35 -6.81
CA TRP A 105 4.09 -10.47 -7.73
C TRP A 105 3.67 -11.76 -7.06
N TRP A 106 2.79 -12.52 -7.72
CA TRP A 106 2.47 -13.90 -7.38
C TRP A 106 2.94 -14.82 -8.50
N ASN A 107 3.56 -15.94 -8.13
CA ASN A 107 3.90 -17.03 -9.05
C ASN A 107 2.64 -17.70 -9.61
N ARG A 108 1.56 -17.69 -8.83
CA ARG A 108 0.22 -18.11 -9.28
C ARG A 108 -0.47 -16.96 -10.01
N GLY A 109 -1.38 -17.29 -10.91
CA GLY A 109 -2.20 -16.27 -11.57
C GLY A 109 -3.03 -15.49 -10.53
N ALA A 110 -3.00 -14.16 -10.61
CA ALA A 110 -3.69 -13.28 -9.65
C ALA A 110 -5.19 -13.61 -9.49
N ASN A 111 -5.88 -13.91 -10.59
CA ASN A 111 -7.29 -14.34 -10.53
C ASN A 111 -7.47 -15.64 -9.73
N ALA A 112 -6.55 -16.59 -9.84
CA ALA A 112 -6.62 -17.84 -9.09
C ALA A 112 -6.38 -17.62 -7.59
N VAL A 113 -5.53 -16.64 -7.23
CA VAL A 113 -5.32 -16.23 -5.84
C VAL A 113 -6.61 -15.61 -5.27
N LEU A 114 -7.24 -14.72 -6.03
CA LEU A 114 -8.51 -14.11 -5.64
C LEU A 114 -9.65 -15.14 -5.54
N GLU A 115 -9.80 -16.01 -6.54
CA GLU A 115 -10.83 -17.06 -6.56
C GLU A 115 -10.68 -18.05 -5.38
N GLU A 116 -9.45 -18.34 -4.96
CA GLU A 116 -9.19 -19.16 -3.78
C GLU A 116 -9.64 -18.48 -2.49
N ALA A 117 -9.28 -17.20 -2.28
CA ALA A 117 -9.72 -16.43 -1.12
C ALA A 117 -11.26 -16.31 -1.10
N LEU A 118 -11.87 -16.02 -2.26
CA LEU A 118 -13.33 -15.95 -2.39
C LEU A 118 -14.02 -17.30 -2.23
N SER A 119 -13.41 -18.43 -2.59
CA SER A 119 -14.05 -19.74 -2.42
C SER A 119 -13.93 -20.24 -0.98
N THR A 120 -12.74 -20.13 -0.39
CA THR A 120 -12.44 -20.60 0.97
C THR A 120 -12.97 -19.67 2.06
N GLY A 121 -13.10 -18.37 1.76
CA GLY A 121 -13.41 -17.33 2.74
C GLY A 121 -12.25 -16.97 3.68
N GLY A 122 -11.04 -17.48 3.41
CA GLY A 122 -9.83 -17.13 4.18
C GLY A 122 -9.17 -15.84 3.69
N GLU A 123 -7.98 -15.56 4.24
CA GLU A 123 -7.11 -14.47 3.78
C GLU A 123 -6.64 -14.68 2.33
N VAL A 124 -6.32 -13.58 1.66
CA VAL A 124 -5.64 -13.63 0.36
C VAL A 124 -4.20 -14.12 0.59
N ASN A 125 -3.77 -15.12 -0.17
CA ASN A 125 -2.39 -15.60 -0.08
C ASN A 125 -1.41 -14.45 -0.33
N SER A 126 -0.40 -14.32 0.56
CA SER A 126 0.70 -13.37 0.40
C SER A 126 1.30 -13.43 -1.00
N SER A 127 1.76 -12.27 -1.50
CA SER A 127 2.62 -12.21 -2.67
C SER A 127 3.91 -13.00 -2.45
N ASP A 128 4.56 -13.39 -3.54
CA ASP A 128 5.87 -14.03 -3.53
C ASP A 128 7.00 -12.98 -3.50
N ALA A 129 6.75 -11.79 -4.05
CA ALA A 129 7.69 -10.69 -4.07
C ALA A 129 7.02 -9.31 -4.14
N PHE A 130 7.64 -8.32 -3.51
CA PHE A 130 7.45 -6.92 -3.91
C PHE A 130 8.29 -6.61 -5.15
N THR A 131 7.90 -5.59 -5.90
CA THR A 131 8.59 -5.17 -7.12
C THR A 131 8.76 -3.67 -7.18
N ILE A 132 9.84 -3.22 -7.83
CA ILE A 132 10.00 -1.85 -8.34
C ILE A 132 10.02 -1.95 -9.86
N ASN A 133 9.12 -1.23 -10.53
CA ASN A 133 8.94 -1.25 -11.99
C ASN A 133 8.73 -2.68 -12.55
N GLY A 134 8.02 -3.52 -11.79
CA GLY A 134 7.72 -4.91 -12.14
C GLY A 134 8.86 -5.90 -11.91
N GLN A 135 9.99 -5.45 -11.35
CA GLN A 135 11.17 -6.28 -11.07
C GLN A 135 11.34 -6.49 -9.57
N PRO A 136 11.49 -7.73 -9.07
CA PRO A 136 11.70 -7.97 -7.64
C PRO A 136 13.01 -7.36 -7.09
N GLY A 137 14.06 -7.38 -7.90
CA GLY A 137 15.39 -6.91 -7.52
C GLY A 137 16.33 -8.01 -7.03
N ASP A 138 17.56 -7.61 -6.70
CA ASP A 138 18.71 -8.49 -6.44
C ASP A 138 18.56 -9.39 -5.21
N LEU A 139 17.67 -9.05 -4.28
CA LEU A 139 17.48 -9.81 -3.03
C LEU A 139 16.55 -11.02 -3.19
N TYR A 140 15.87 -11.14 -4.33
CA TYR A 140 14.99 -12.26 -4.65
C TYR A 140 15.71 -13.31 -5.53
N PRO A 141 15.37 -14.61 -5.39
CA PRO A 141 15.94 -15.64 -6.22
C PRO A 141 15.61 -15.39 -7.70
N CYS A 142 16.54 -15.71 -8.59
CA CYS A 142 16.38 -15.64 -10.05
C CYS A 142 16.04 -14.23 -10.61
N SER A 143 16.23 -13.17 -9.84
CA SER A 143 15.74 -11.81 -10.19
C SER A 143 16.85 -10.79 -10.54
N SER A 144 18.11 -11.09 -10.23
CA SER A 144 19.22 -10.12 -10.38
C SER A 144 19.54 -9.72 -11.82
N ALA A 145 19.22 -10.57 -12.80
CA ALA A 145 19.45 -10.24 -14.22
C ALA A 145 18.50 -9.17 -14.76
N GLY A 146 17.41 -8.88 -14.05
CA GLY A 146 16.37 -7.92 -14.46
C GLY A 146 16.23 -6.73 -13.53
N VAL A 147 17.16 -6.50 -12.59
CA VAL A 147 17.08 -5.37 -11.64
C VAL A 147 16.97 -4.05 -12.40
N ASP A 148 16.04 -3.20 -11.97
CA ASP A 148 15.85 -1.89 -12.58
C ASP A 148 17.05 -0.97 -12.26
N LEU A 149 17.50 -0.22 -13.25
CA LEU A 149 18.70 0.61 -13.18
C LEU A 149 18.36 2.06 -13.53
N MET A 150 18.59 2.96 -12.59
CA MET A 150 18.47 4.40 -12.76
C MET A 150 19.87 5.01 -12.89
N LEU A 151 20.19 5.49 -14.09
CA LEU A 151 21.44 6.18 -14.37
C LEU A 151 21.35 7.65 -13.96
N VAL A 152 22.31 8.12 -13.15
CA VAL A 152 22.36 9.51 -12.66
C VAL A 152 23.70 10.17 -12.94
N GLU A 153 23.68 11.48 -13.17
CA GLU A 153 24.88 12.31 -13.30
C GLU A 153 25.16 13.01 -11.97
N HIS A 154 26.42 13.00 -11.55
CA HIS A 154 26.82 13.65 -10.29
C HIS A 154 26.50 15.15 -10.30
N GLY A 155 25.93 15.64 -9.21
CA GLY A 155 25.50 17.04 -9.00
C GLY A 155 24.16 17.41 -9.64
N LYS A 156 23.45 16.48 -10.29
CA LYS A 156 22.10 16.73 -10.84
C LYS A 156 21.01 16.39 -9.83
N THR A 157 19.82 16.93 -10.06
CA THR A 157 18.61 16.61 -9.30
C THR A 157 17.60 15.91 -10.19
N TYR A 158 17.02 14.84 -9.66
CA TYR A 158 16.07 13.96 -10.31
C TYR A 158 14.73 14.02 -9.60
N LEU A 159 13.64 13.99 -10.37
CA LEU A 159 12.30 13.87 -9.82
C LEU A 159 11.83 12.42 -9.94
N LEU A 160 11.78 11.72 -8.82
CA LEU A 160 11.23 10.37 -8.71
C LEU A 160 9.71 10.47 -8.46
N ARG A 161 8.92 9.83 -9.31
CA ARG A 161 7.46 9.72 -9.14
C ARG A 161 7.14 8.33 -8.62
N VAL A 162 7.00 8.21 -7.31
CA VAL A 162 6.73 6.93 -6.65
C VAL A 162 5.22 6.70 -6.62
N VAL A 163 4.80 5.53 -7.09
CA VAL A 163 3.41 5.07 -7.06
C VAL A 163 3.36 3.76 -6.32
N ASN A 164 2.55 3.65 -5.28
CA ASN A 164 2.29 2.35 -4.67
C ASN A 164 1.08 1.71 -5.35
N ALA A 165 1.36 0.77 -6.25
CA ALA A 165 0.41 -0.09 -6.95
C ALA A 165 0.40 -1.53 -6.38
N ALA A 166 0.94 -1.74 -5.18
CA ALA A 166 0.74 -2.98 -4.43
C ALA A 166 -0.75 -3.14 -4.09
N MET A 167 -1.19 -4.39 -3.92
CA MET A 167 -2.59 -4.67 -3.57
C MET A 167 -2.81 -4.59 -2.07
N SER A 168 -1.85 -5.07 -1.28
CA SER A 168 -2.08 -5.38 0.14
C SER A 168 -1.33 -4.47 1.12
N ASN A 169 -0.07 -4.12 0.84
CA ASN A 169 0.79 -3.47 1.84
C ASN A 169 1.18 -2.03 1.50
N GLY A 170 1.21 -1.20 2.54
CA GLY A 170 2.01 0.01 2.50
C GLY A 170 3.51 -0.32 2.50
N LEU A 171 4.32 0.57 1.95
CA LEU A 171 5.75 0.37 1.80
C LEU A 171 6.53 1.50 2.44
N PHE A 172 7.55 1.15 3.22
CA PHE A 172 8.67 2.03 3.46
C PHE A 172 9.58 2.01 2.23
N PHE A 173 9.92 3.20 1.72
CA PHE A 173 10.82 3.34 0.57
C PHE A 173 11.97 4.30 0.91
N SER A 174 13.19 3.95 0.49
CA SER A 174 14.40 4.75 0.73
C SER A 174 15.46 4.51 -0.34
N VAL A 175 16.37 5.47 -0.51
CA VAL A 175 17.53 5.36 -1.41
C VAL A 175 18.81 5.43 -0.58
N ALA A 176 19.69 4.44 -0.72
CA ALA A 176 20.87 4.32 0.11
C ALA A 176 21.76 5.56 0.02
N SER A 177 22.15 6.10 1.17
CA SER A 177 23.00 7.29 1.29
C SER A 177 22.46 8.58 0.64
N HIS A 178 21.19 8.62 0.25
CA HIS A 178 20.53 9.80 -0.30
C HIS A 178 19.32 10.18 0.56
N THR A 179 19.30 11.42 1.03
CA THR A 179 18.08 12.02 1.56
C THR A 179 17.24 12.52 0.39
N VAL A 180 15.92 12.30 0.45
CA VAL A 180 14.98 12.78 -0.56
C VAL A 180 14.20 13.98 -0.04
N VAL A 181 13.73 14.85 -0.94
CA VAL A 181 12.81 15.95 -0.60
C VAL A 181 11.46 15.70 -1.25
N VAL A 182 10.44 15.40 -0.45
CA VAL A 182 9.06 15.23 -0.90
C VAL A 182 8.51 16.59 -1.31
N VAL A 183 8.03 16.73 -2.55
CA VAL A 183 7.51 17.99 -3.10
C VAL A 183 6.09 17.88 -3.66
N GLY A 184 5.56 16.67 -3.79
CA GLY A 184 4.16 16.43 -4.11
C GLY A 184 3.63 15.12 -3.56
N SER A 185 2.31 15.04 -3.40
CA SER A 185 1.58 13.81 -3.09
C SER A 185 0.21 13.84 -3.75
N ASP A 186 -0.23 12.72 -4.30
CA ASP A 186 -1.57 12.54 -4.89
C ASP A 186 -1.94 13.57 -5.97
N GLY A 187 -0.95 13.99 -6.75
CA GLY A 187 -1.12 15.01 -7.79
C GLY A 187 -1.17 16.45 -7.29
N ASN A 188 -0.93 16.69 -5.99
CA ASN A 188 -0.89 18.01 -5.38
C ASN A 188 0.52 18.33 -4.86
N TYR A 189 0.93 19.60 -4.95
CA TYR A 189 2.18 20.04 -4.34
C TYR A 189 2.06 20.00 -2.81
N VAL A 190 3.19 19.75 -2.14
CA VAL A 190 3.31 19.84 -0.68
C VAL A 190 4.42 20.83 -0.30
N LYS A 191 4.44 21.28 0.94
CA LYS A 191 5.61 21.96 1.51
C LYS A 191 6.79 20.97 1.45
N PRO A 192 7.94 21.37 0.88
CA PRO A 192 9.09 20.48 0.78
C PRO A 192 9.44 19.84 2.12
N LEU A 193 9.47 18.52 2.17
CA LEU A 193 9.80 17.74 3.37
C LEU A 193 11.02 16.87 3.08
N SER A 194 12.13 17.15 3.75
CA SER A 194 13.33 16.31 3.69
C SER A 194 13.14 15.05 4.52
N ALA A 195 13.40 13.88 3.95
CA ALA A 195 13.25 12.60 4.64
C ALA A 195 14.25 11.55 4.12
N ASP A 196 14.71 10.67 5.01
CA ASP A 196 15.59 9.54 4.65
C ASP A 196 14.79 8.32 4.15
N TYR A 197 13.50 8.28 4.50
CA TYR A 197 12.54 7.30 4.00
C TYR A 197 11.18 7.97 3.81
N ILE A 198 10.34 7.35 3.00
CA ILE A 198 8.91 7.67 2.90
C ILE A 198 8.08 6.47 3.33
N MET A 199 6.85 6.73 3.78
CA MET A 199 5.80 5.73 3.96
C MET A 199 4.72 6.01 2.91
N ILE A 200 4.43 5.03 2.06
CA ILE A 200 3.46 5.15 0.96
C ILE A 200 2.49 3.97 0.99
N THR A 201 1.19 4.25 1.07
CA THR A 201 0.13 3.22 1.08
C THR A 201 -0.44 2.98 -0.33
N PRO A 202 -1.05 1.81 -0.60
CA PRO A 202 -1.67 1.51 -1.89
C PRO A 202 -2.60 2.65 -2.36
N GLY A 203 -2.45 3.06 -3.61
CA GLY A 203 -3.21 4.17 -4.20
C GLY A 203 -2.59 5.56 -4.02
N GLU A 204 -1.65 5.74 -3.08
CA GLU A 204 -0.92 7.00 -2.96
C GLU A 204 0.16 7.15 -4.03
N THR A 205 0.45 8.42 -4.34
CA THR A 205 1.60 8.81 -5.16
C THR A 205 2.43 9.86 -4.45
N MET A 206 3.75 9.87 -4.66
CA MET A 206 4.66 10.85 -4.09
C MET A 206 5.71 11.29 -5.11
N ASP A 207 5.95 12.60 -5.15
CA ASP A 207 6.96 13.24 -5.98
C ASP A 207 8.17 13.59 -5.10
N LEU A 208 9.32 12.97 -5.37
CA LEU A 208 10.55 13.09 -4.57
C LEU A 208 11.67 13.71 -5.39
N LEU A 209 12.36 14.70 -4.82
CA LEU A 209 13.62 15.19 -5.38
C LEU A 209 14.78 14.40 -4.79
N LEU A 210 15.56 13.77 -5.67
CA LEU A 210 16.80 13.08 -5.36
C LEU A 210 17.97 13.89 -5.93
N GLU A 211 18.86 14.37 -5.08
CA GLU A 211 20.10 15.01 -5.51
C GLU A 211 21.20 13.96 -5.61
N ALA A 212 21.75 13.75 -6.81
CA ALA A 212 22.81 12.80 -7.07
C ALA A 212 24.18 13.37 -6.62
N ASN A 213 24.39 13.47 -5.31
CA ASN A 213 25.56 14.10 -4.70
C ASN A 213 26.52 13.13 -3.99
N ARG A 214 26.41 11.82 -4.29
CA ARG A 214 27.26 10.78 -3.70
C ARG A 214 28.44 10.40 -4.62
N PRO A 215 29.51 9.79 -4.05
CA PRO A 215 30.65 9.33 -4.84
C PRO A 215 30.23 8.48 -6.05
N PRO A 216 30.73 8.77 -7.26
CA PRO A 216 30.27 8.11 -8.48
C PRO A 216 30.95 6.75 -8.73
N ASP A 217 31.78 6.27 -7.81
CA ASP A 217 32.48 4.98 -7.82
C ASP A 217 31.76 3.89 -6.97
N ALA A 218 30.52 4.15 -6.56
CA ALA A 218 29.70 3.22 -5.79
C ALA A 218 28.27 3.08 -6.37
N LEU A 219 27.64 1.95 -6.06
CA LEU A 219 26.25 1.64 -6.40
C LEU A 219 25.36 1.80 -5.16
N TYR A 220 24.14 2.33 -5.35
CA TYR A 220 23.20 2.60 -4.26
C TYR A 220 21.86 1.94 -4.54
N TYR A 221 21.32 1.14 -3.62
CA TYR A 221 19.97 0.61 -3.78
C TYR A 221 18.92 1.68 -3.50
N MET A 222 17.91 1.76 -4.37
CA MET A 222 16.55 2.08 -3.96
C MET A 222 15.92 0.82 -3.40
N ALA A 223 15.26 0.89 -2.26
CA ALA A 223 14.64 -0.28 -1.65
C ALA A 223 13.25 0.02 -1.09
N GLY A 224 12.34 -0.93 -1.27
CA GLY A 224 11.00 -0.94 -0.69
C GLY A 224 10.79 -2.13 0.25
N ARG A 225 10.18 -1.92 1.41
CA ARG A 225 9.77 -2.99 2.34
C ARG A 225 8.37 -2.75 2.86
N ALA A 226 7.60 -3.83 3.06
CA ALA A 226 6.29 -3.80 3.71
C ALA A 226 6.30 -3.06 5.05
N PHE A 227 5.25 -2.27 5.25
CA PHE A 227 4.70 -1.91 6.53
C PHE A 227 3.43 -2.74 6.75
N SER A 228 3.37 -3.48 7.86
CA SER A 228 2.23 -4.35 8.17
C SER A 228 2.07 -4.52 9.68
N TYR A 229 0.83 -4.65 10.12
CA TYR A 229 0.46 -5.00 11.49
C TYR A 229 0.40 -6.52 11.70
N LEU A 230 0.40 -7.29 10.61
CA LEU A 230 0.34 -8.74 10.65
C LEU A 230 1.68 -9.34 11.09
N SER A 231 1.62 -10.58 11.60
CA SER A 231 2.82 -11.32 11.98
C SER A 231 3.69 -11.71 10.77
N LEU A 232 4.98 -11.89 11.02
CA LEU A 232 5.91 -12.44 10.03
C LEU A 232 5.38 -13.77 9.45
N GLY A 233 5.35 -13.87 8.12
CA GLY A 233 4.79 -15.02 7.39
C GLY A 233 3.54 -14.70 6.58
N SER A 234 2.85 -13.59 6.87
CA SER A 234 1.66 -13.12 6.14
C SER A 234 1.98 -12.17 4.98
N PHE A 235 3.25 -11.82 4.77
CA PHE A 235 3.73 -10.94 3.69
C PHE A 235 5.20 -11.26 3.37
N PRO A 236 5.73 -10.86 2.19
CA PRO A 236 7.15 -11.01 1.88
C PRO A 236 8.03 -10.16 2.80
N THR A 237 9.00 -10.77 3.48
CA THR A 237 9.92 -10.04 4.38
C THR A 237 11.14 -9.47 3.65
N THR A 238 11.44 -10.00 2.47
CA THR A 238 12.50 -9.53 1.60
C THR A 238 12.15 -8.16 1.02
N ALA A 239 13.11 -7.23 1.04
CA ALA A 239 12.93 -5.93 0.41
C ALA A 239 13.08 -6.05 -1.12
N THR A 240 12.23 -5.35 -1.87
CA THR A 240 12.44 -5.16 -3.30
C THR A 240 13.49 -4.09 -3.55
N THR A 241 14.31 -4.25 -4.59
CA THR A 241 15.42 -3.33 -4.87
C THR A 241 15.54 -2.94 -6.33
N ALA A 242 16.01 -1.71 -6.55
CA ALA A 242 16.48 -1.16 -7.82
C ALA A 242 17.81 -0.42 -7.58
N ILE A 243 18.61 -0.17 -8.60
CA ILE A 243 19.96 0.40 -8.44
C ILE A 243 20.00 1.83 -8.99
N VAL A 244 20.54 2.76 -8.20
CA VAL A 244 21.02 4.06 -8.67
C VAL A 244 22.50 3.92 -8.97
N GLU A 245 22.87 4.13 -10.23
CA GLU A 245 24.24 4.07 -10.72
C GLU A 245 24.64 5.42 -11.30
N TYR A 246 25.81 5.90 -10.89
CA TYR A 246 26.35 7.14 -11.38
C TYR A 246 27.07 6.93 -12.70
N VAL A 247 26.73 7.72 -13.71
CA VAL A 247 27.45 7.74 -14.99
C VAL A 247 28.81 8.37 -14.76
N SER A 248 29.86 7.55 -14.86
CA SER A 248 31.24 7.93 -14.54
C SER A 248 32.25 7.02 -15.24
N ASP A 249 33.43 7.57 -15.53
CA ASP A 249 34.58 6.81 -16.03
C ASP A 249 35.40 6.17 -14.89
N LEU A 250 35.03 6.44 -13.62
CA LEU A 250 35.71 5.85 -12.47
C LEU A 250 35.37 4.35 -12.34
N PRO A 251 36.34 3.49 -12.00
CA PRO A 251 36.05 2.10 -11.69
C PRO A 251 35.23 2.01 -10.41
N LEU A 252 34.24 1.12 -10.37
CA LEU A 252 33.47 0.84 -9.16
C LEU A 252 34.39 0.25 -8.08
N GLU A 253 34.34 0.78 -6.86
CA GLU A 253 35.06 0.22 -5.71
C GLU A 253 34.52 -1.16 -5.31
N SER A 254 33.22 -1.37 -5.54
CA SER A 254 32.50 -2.60 -5.23
C SER A 254 31.35 -2.80 -6.22
N THR A 255 31.15 -4.05 -6.66
CA THR A 255 29.98 -4.43 -7.47
C THR A 255 28.73 -4.67 -6.62
N LYS A 256 28.85 -4.65 -5.29
CA LYS A 256 27.72 -4.80 -4.37
C LYS A 256 27.15 -3.41 -4.01
N PRO A 257 25.88 -3.11 -4.35
CA PRO A 257 25.28 -1.85 -3.99
C PRO A 257 25.04 -1.72 -2.48
N LEU A 258 25.08 -0.48 -1.99
CA LEU A 258 24.79 -0.14 -0.60
C LEU A 258 23.28 -0.23 -0.34
N LEU A 259 22.88 -0.87 0.76
CA LEU A 259 21.48 -0.96 1.18
C LEU A 259 21.10 0.23 2.08
N PRO A 260 19.90 0.83 1.90
CA PRO A 260 19.41 1.84 2.81
C PRO A 260 18.99 1.22 4.16
N THR A 261 18.91 2.05 5.19
CA THR A 261 18.24 1.68 6.44
C THR A 261 16.77 2.00 6.33
N LEU A 262 15.92 0.96 6.34
CA LEU A 262 14.46 1.13 6.36
C LEU A 262 13.93 0.97 7.80
N PRO A 263 12.82 1.65 8.19
CA PRO A 263 12.11 1.41 9.45
C PRO A 263 11.50 0.01 9.50
N TYR A 264 11.58 -0.67 10.64
CA TYR A 264 11.13 -2.06 10.78
C TYR A 264 9.65 -2.22 10.38
N TYR A 265 9.25 -3.41 9.92
CA TYR A 265 7.97 -3.60 9.21
C TYR A 265 6.73 -3.19 10.04
N ASN A 266 6.81 -3.23 11.37
CA ASN A 266 5.72 -2.85 12.27
C ASN A 266 6.01 -1.54 13.03
N ASP A 267 6.92 -0.71 12.52
CA ASP A 267 7.23 0.60 13.10
C ASP A 267 6.12 1.61 12.79
N THR A 268 5.05 1.52 13.58
CA THR A 268 3.87 2.39 13.47
C THR A 268 4.19 3.86 13.71
N ALA A 269 5.18 4.16 14.55
CA ALA A 269 5.63 5.52 14.81
C ALA A 269 6.31 6.11 13.58
N ALA A 270 7.20 5.37 12.91
CA ALA A 270 7.82 5.79 11.67
C ALA A 270 6.77 6.05 10.57
N ALA A 271 5.81 5.12 10.40
CA ALA A 271 4.74 5.26 9.42
C ALA A 271 3.89 6.52 9.66
N THR A 272 3.34 6.68 10.87
CA THR A 272 2.45 7.80 11.20
C THR A 272 3.16 9.15 11.22
N ASN A 273 4.39 9.22 11.76
CA ASN A 273 5.15 10.47 11.77
C ASN A 273 5.41 10.98 10.36
N PHE A 274 5.68 10.08 9.40
CA PHE A 274 5.84 10.48 8.01
C PHE A 274 4.51 10.87 7.36
N SER A 275 3.51 9.97 7.38
CA SER A 275 2.23 10.16 6.66
C SER A 275 1.52 11.46 7.05
N PHE A 276 1.61 11.87 8.32
CA PHE A 276 0.95 13.08 8.81
C PHE A 276 1.86 14.31 8.93
N ALA A 277 3.12 14.23 8.48
CA ALA A 277 4.01 15.40 8.40
C ALA A 277 3.76 16.27 7.15
N LEU A 278 3.14 15.70 6.11
CA LEU A 278 2.86 16.40 4.86
C LEU A 278 1.87 17.56 5.06
N ARG A 279 2.11 18.67 4.37
CA ARG A 279 1.29 19.89 4.43
C ARG A 279 1.17 20.50 3.04
N SER A 280 0.03 21.11 2.75
CA SER A 280 -0.14 21.87 1.51
C SER A 280 0.69 23.16 1.53
N PRO A 281 1.14 23.70 0.39
CA PRO A 281 1.97 24.92 0.37
C PRO A 281 1.27 26.15 0.93
N ALA A 282 -0.06 26.27 0.74
CA ALA A 282 -0.92 27.32 1.26
C ALA A 282 -0.35 28.74 1.04
N ASN A 283 0.01 29.05 -0.21
CA ASN A 283 0.61 30.33 -0.60
C ASN A 283 -0.04 30.90 -1.88
N ALA A 284 0.33 32.10 -2.31
CA ALA A 284 -0.32 32.78 -3.42
C ALA A 284 -0.23 32.03 -4.77
N GLY A 285 0.82 31.24 -4.99
CA GLY A 285 0.98 30.43 -6.20
C GLY A 285 0.24 29.10 -6.15
N HIS A 286 0.02 28.57 -4.94
CA HIS A 286 -0.68 27.32 -4.68
C HIS A 286 -1.63 27.51 -3.49
N PRO A 287 -2.77 28.21 -3.69
CA PRO A 287 -3.73 28.48 -2.63
C PRO A 287 -4.44 27.19 -2.20
N VAL A 288 -4.90 27.17 -0.95
CA VAL A 288 -5.74 26.10 -0.40
C VAL A 288 -7.12 26.67 -0.06
N ASP A 289 -8.14 25.85 -0.24
CA ASP A 289 -9.54 26.16 0.05
C ASP A 289 -10.11 25.11 1.00
N VAL A 290 -9.63 25.14 2.24
CA VAL A 290 -10.04 24.20 3.28
C VAL A 290 -11.43 24.58 3.79
N PRO A 291 -12.44 23.70 3.73
CA PRO A 291 -13.76 23.99 4.30
C PRO A 291 -13.66 24.26 5.81
N LYS A 292 -13.85 25.52 6.23
CA LYS A 292 -13.72 25.91 7.65
C LYS A 292 -14.97 25.59 8.47
N THR A 293 -16.13 25.59 7.83
CA THR A 293 -17.41 25.18 8.41
C THR A 293 -17.91 23.93 7.70
N VAL A 294 -18.60 23.07 8.45
CA VAL A 294 -19.10 21.77 8.01
C VAL A 294 -20.62 21.84 7.90
N ASP A 295 -21.17 21.36 6.80
CA ASP A 295 -22.62 21.24 6.59
C ASP A 295 -23.14 19.85 6.95
N GLN A 296 -22.31 18.81 6.72
CA GLN A 296 -22.62 17.42 7.08
C GLN A 296 -21.37 16.72 7.60
N ASP A 297 -21.52 16.08 8.76
CA ASP A 297 -20.51 15.21 9.36
C ASP A 297 -20.86 13.73 9.18
N MET A 298 -19.82 12.91 9.04
CA MET A 298 -19.91 11.45 9.05
C MET A 298 -18.82 10.88 9.94
N PHE A 299 -19.19 9.92 10.78
CA PHE A 299 -18.28 9.08 11.53
C PHE A 299 -18.36 7.67 10.95
N ILE A 300 -17.27 7.22 10.32
CA ILE A 300 -17.20 5.95 9.61
C ILE A 300 -16.22 5.04 10.34
N VAL A 301 -16.76 3.99 10.95
CA VAL A 301 -15.97 2.93 11.57
C VAL A 301 -15.52 1.95 10.48
N VAL A 302 -14.22 1.75 10.36
CA VAL A 302 -13.59 0.83 9.41
C VAL A 302 -13.19 -0.44 10.15
N ALA A 303 -13.70 -1.58 9.71
CA ALA A 303 -13.48 -2.85 10.40
C ALA A 303 -13.30 -4.01 9.43
N ILE A 304 -12.40 -4.93 9.81
CA ILE A 304 -12.41 -6.31 9.34
C ILE A 304 -13.42 -7.09 10.19
N ASN A 305 -14.16 -7.94 9.52
CA ASN A 305 -15.34 -8.62 10.02
C ASN A 305 -15.34 -10.09 9.59
N GLU A 306 -16.31 -10.84 10.10
CA GLU A 306 -16.54 -12.24 9.77
C GLU A 306 -17.95 -12.42 9.20
N LEU A 307 -18.15 -13.50 8.45
CA LEU A 307 -19.46 -13.96 7.99
C LEU A 307 -19.55 -15.48 8.22
N GLU A 308 -20.60 -15.92 8.89
CA GLU A 308 -20.79 -17.33 9.23
C GLU A 308 -20.82 -18.22 7.98
N CYS A 309 -20.14 -19.38 8.06
CA CYS A 309 -20.20 -20.42 7.05
C CYS A 309 -20.93 -21.66 7.58
N PRO A 310 -21.73 -22.35 6.74
CA PRO A 310 -22.38 -23.58 7.14
C PRO A 310 -21.36 -24.58 7.70
N GLN A 311 -21.64 -25.08 8.91
CA GLN A 311 -20.78 -26.07 9.60
C GLN A 311 -19.32 -25.59 9.82
N ALA A 312 -19.09 -24.28 9.93
CA ALA A 312 -17.76 -23.71 10.13
C ALA A 312 -16.74 -24.17 9.06
N SER A 313 -17.21 -24.28 7.81
CA SER A 313 -16.47 -24.88 6.69
C SER A 313 -15.47 -23.95 6.02
N CYS A 314 -15.43 -22.67 6.38
CA CYS A 314 -14.55 -21.68 5.75
C CYS A 314 -13.19 -21.61 6.42
N ALA A 315 -12.22 -21.06 5.70
CA ALA A 315 -10.82 -20.97 6.13
C ALA A 315 -10.49 -19.71 6.96
N GLY A 316 -11.45 -18.81 7.15
CA GLY A 316 -11.27 -17.63 8.00
C GLY A 316 -11.27 -17.98 9.49
N PRO A 317 -11.04 -16.97 10.36
CA PRO A 317 -11.07 -17.14 11.81
C PRO A 317 -12.36 -17.83 12.27
N ASN A 318 -12.30 -18.67 13.31
CA ASN A 318 -13.47 -19.37 13.84
C ASN A 318 -14.25 -20.26 12.83
N GLY A 319 -13.65 -20.60 11.69
CA GLY A 319 -14.31 -21.33 10.59
C GLY A 319 -15.32 -20.49 9.81
N THR A 320 -15.23 -19.16 9.93
CA THR A 320 -16.05 -18.19 9.22
C THR A 320 -15.32 -17.70 7.97
N ARG A 321 -15.94 -16.74 7.26
CA ARG A 321 -15.39 -16.07 6.10
C ARG A 321 -15.04 -14.62 6.44
N LEU A 322 -13.88 -14.14 6.02
CA LEU A 322 -13.53 -12.74 6.16
C LEU A 322 -14.45 -11.83 5.34
N ARG A 323 -14.87 -10.73 5.96
CA ARG A 323 -15.54 -9.57 5.36
C ARG A 323 -14.89 -8.29 5.88
N ALA A 324 -15.21 -7.16 5.27
CA ALA A 324 -14.92 -5.86 5.86
C ALA A 324 -16.15 -4.97 5.74
N SER A 325 -16.24 -3.97 6.61
CA SER A 325 -17.39 -3.09 6.65
C SER A 325 -17.01 -1.64 6.94
N LEU A 326 -17.89 -0.76 6.49
CA LEU A 326 -17.94 0.63 6.91
C LEU A 326 -19.26 0.84 7.65
N ASN A 327 -19.21 1.33 8.89
CA ASN A 327 -20.37 1.45 9.78
C ASN A 327 -21.21 0.17 9.89
N ASN A 328 -20.54 -0.99 9.95
CA ASN A 328 -21.15 -2.32 10.08
C ASN A 328 -21.97 -2.79 8.85
N ILE A 329 -21.81 -2.11 7.70
CA ILE A 329 -22.34 -2.56 6.41
C ILE A 329 -21.20 -3.11 5.57
N SER A 330 -21.23 -4.41 5.29
CA SER A 330 -20.35 -5.05 4.32
C SER A 330 -20.99 -4.90 2.94
N PHE A 331 -20.34 -4.11 2.09
CA PHE A 331 -20.84 -3.81 0.76
C PHE A 331 -20.96 -5.07 -0.10
N VAL A 332 -22.03 -5.14 -0.91
CA VAL A 332 -22.26 -6.21 -1.88
C VAL A 332 -22.45 -5.57 -3.25
N ASP A 333 -21.64 -5.98 -4.22
CA ASP A 333 -21.79 -5.53 -5.60
C ASP A 333 -23.19 -5.90 -6.13
N PRO A 334 -23.97 -4.91 -6.60
CA PRO A 334 -25.23 -5.18 -7.26
C PRO A 334 -25.00 -5.74 -8.69
N PRO A 335 -25.98 -6.48 -9.25
CA PRO A 335 -25.88 -7.00 -10.62
C PRO A 335 -26.01 -5.93 -11.72
N ILE A 336 -26.44 -4.72 -11.35
CA ILE A 336 -26.54 -3.55 -12.24
C ILE A 336 -25.70 -2.45 -11.59
N ASP A 337 -24.82 -1.79 -12.35
CA ASP A 337 -24.02 -0.67 -11.85
C ASP A 337 -24.91 0.41 -11.24
N ILE A 338 -24.50 0.96 -10.10
CA ILE A 338 -25.30 1.92 -9.33
C ILE A 338 -25.53 3.20 -10.15
N LEU A 339 -24.55 3.69 -10.94
CA LEU A 339 -24.72 4.84 -11.82
C LEU A 339 -25.78 4.58 -12.88
N GLU A 340 -25.78 3.37 -13.46
CA GLU A 340 -26.79 2.97 -14.43
C GLU A 340 -28.16 2.95 -13.76
N ALA A 341 -28.27 2.31 -12.59
CA ALA A 341 -29.52 2.24 -11.84
C ALA A 341 -30.04 3.63 -11.43
N TYR A 342 -29.17 4.51 -10.94
CA TYR A 342 -29.50 5.89 -10.60
C TYR A 342 -29.97 6.68 -11.83
N TYR A 343 -29.21 6.62 -12.92
CA TYR A 343 -29.52 7.40 -14.13
C TYR A 343 -30.80 6.92 -14.83
N ALA A 344 -31.01 5.61 -14.90
CA ALA A 344 -32.18 5.01 -15.51
C ALA A 344 -33.40 4.93 -14.55
N GLY A 345 -33.21 5.23 -13.26
CA GLY A 345 -34.27 5.15 -12.25
C GLY A 345 -34.73 3.72 -11.95
N ILE A 346 -33.81 2.75 -11.99
CA ILE A 346 -34.07 1.34 -11.73
C ILE A 346 -34.12 1.13 -10.20
N GLY A 347 -35.32 0.86 -9.67
CA GLY A 347 -35.50 0.60 -8.24
C GLY A 347 -35.00 -0.78 -7.81
N GLY A 348 -34.59 -0.90 -6.54
CA GLY A 348 -34.21 -2.18 -5.92
C GLY A 348 -32.76 -2.61 -6.15
N VAL A 349 -31.92 -1.77 -6.76
CA VAL A 349 -30.49 -2.05 -7.01
C VAL A 349 -29.62 -1.67 -5.80
N PHE A 350 -29.91 -0.54 -5.17
CA PHE A 350 -29.21 -0.03 -4.00
C PHE A 350 -30.19 0.70 -3.07
N GLY A 351 -29.84 0.81 -1.79
CA GLY A 351 -30.49 1.67 -0.81
C GLY A 351 -29.75 3.00 -0.66
N GLU A 352 -30.47 4.08 -0.34
CA GLU A 352 -29.90 5.43 -0.15
C GLU A 352 -29.61 5.76 1.32
N ASN A 353 -29.63 4.76 2.21
CA ASN A 353 -29.66 4.95 3.66
C ASN A 353 -28.33 4.59 4.33
N PHE A 354 -27.19 4.71 3.64
CA PHE A 354 -25.91 4.51 4.31
C PHE A 354 -25.77 5.47 5.50
N PRO A 355 -25.50 4.96 6.71
CA PRO A 355 -25.61 5.74 7.92
C PRO A 355 -24.39 6.64 8.10
N SER A 356 -24.63 7.91 8.45
CA SER A 356 -23.57 8.87 8.80
C SER A 356 -22.84 8.53 10.09
N MET A 357 -23.37 7.63 10.91
CA MET A 357 -22.82 7.25 12.21
C MET A 357 -22.90 5.73 12.35
N PRO A 358 -22.00 5.09 13.11
CA PRO A 358 -22.07 3.66 13.35
C PRO A 358 -23.34 3.31 14.14
N PRO A 359 -23.91 2.12 13.93
CA PRO A 359 -25.10 1.69 14.66
C PRO A 359 -24.83 1.50 16.16
N TYR A 360 -23.57 1.26 16.54
CA TYR A 360 -23.15 1.04 17.91
C TYR A 360 -21.84 1.78 18.20
N TYR A 361 -21.80 2.49 19.33
CA TYR A 361 -20.58 3.06 19.87
C TYR A 361 -19.98 2.10 20.90
N TYR A 362 -18.69 1.82 20.76
CA TYR A 362 -17.91 1.00 21.67
C TYR A 362 -16.48 1.54 21.72
N ASN A 363 -15.63 0.91 22.52
CA ASN A 363 -14.21 1.22 22.51
C ASN A 363 -13.56 0.59 21.25
N PHE A 364 -13.56 1.31 20.14
CA PHE A 364 -13.09 0.85 18.82
C PHE A 364 -11.66 0.34 18.84
N THR A 365 -10.83 0.90 19.71
CA THR A 365 -9.40 0.56 19.83
C THR A 365 -9.07 -0.27 21.07
N ALA A 366 -10.04 -0.93 21.70
CA ALA A 366 -9.79 -1.86 22.81
C ALA A 366 -8.95 -3.05 22.34
N THR A 367 -8.07 -3.57 23.17
CA THR A 367 -7.26 -4.76 22.82
C THR A 367 -8.15 -5.98 22.51
N ASP A 368 -9.24 -6.14 23.26
CA ASP A 368 -10.20 -7.22 23.08
C ASP A 368 -11.55 -6.64 22.64
N GLN A 369 -12.07 -7.13 21.52
CA GLN A 369 -13.37 -6.73 20.99
C GLN A 369 -14.45 -7.77 21.27
N PRO A 370 -15.70 -7.36 21.60
CA PRO A 370 -16.80 -8.30 21.78
C PRO A 370 -17.10 -9.10 20.51
N LEU A 371 -17.26 -10.42 20.65
CA LEU A 371 -17.62 -11.32 19.53
C LEU A 371 -18.92 -10.92 18.82
N SER A 372 -19.83 -10.24 19.53
CA SER A 372 -21.10 -9.74 18.96
C SER A 372 -20.92 -8.66 17.89
N LEU A 373 -19.73 -8.06 17.77
CA LEU A 373 -19.42 -7.04 16.78
C LEU A 373 -18.79 -7.62 15.50
N LEU A 374 -18.43 -8.90 15.49
CA LEU A 374 -17.71 -9.52 14.38
C LEU A 374 -18.54 -9.58 13.10
N LEU A 375 -19.86 -9.78 13.22
CA LEU A 375 -20.75 -10.03 12.09
C LEU A 375 -21.37 -8.72 11.57
N PRO A 376 -21.07 -8.31 10.33
CA PRO A 376 -21.66 -7.14 9.71
C PRO A 376 -22.99 -7.48 9.07
N THR A 377 -23.76 -6.45 8.73
CA THR A 377 -24.92 -6.60 7.84
C THR A 377 -24.46 -6.50 6.40
N LEU A 378 -24.90 -7.42 5.53
CA LEU A 378 -24.67 -7.32 4.09
C LEU A 378 -25.65 -6.33 3.48
N GLY A 379 -25.17 -5.43 2.61
CA GLY A 379 -26.05 -4.50 1.92
C GLY A 379 -25.36 -3.67 0.85
N THR A 380 -26.14 -3.19 -0.10
CA THR A 380 -25.70 -2.24 -1.14
C THR A 380 -26.30 -0.88 -0.80
N GLU A 381 -25.68 -0.18 0.16
CA GLU A 381 -26.15 1.12 0.66
C GLU A 381 -25.22 2.23 0.21
N VAL A 382 -25.79 3.30 -0.34
CA VAL A 382 -25.06 4.50 -0.75
C VAL A 382 -25.45 5.69 0.10
N ARG A 383 -24.58 6.70 0.13
CA ARG A 383 -24.92 8.01 0.69
C ARG A 383 -25.09 9.03 -0.43
N VAL A 384 -26.31 9.56 -0.54
CA VAL A 384 -26.65 10.71 -1.40
C VAL A 384 -26.22 12.00 -0.71
N LEU A 385 -25.39 12.80 -1.37
CA LEU A 385 -24.96 14.11 -0.91
C LEU A 385 -25.52 15.22 -1.79
N GLU A 386 -25.88 16.32 -1.13
CA GLU A 386 -26.29 17.56 -1.78
C GLU A 386 -25.08 18.25 -2.41
N TYR A 387 -25.25 18.77 -3.64
CA TYR A 387 -24.21 19.52 -4.32
C TYR A 387 -23.73 20.72 -3.51
N GLY A 388 -22.42 20.86 -3.40
CA GLY A 388 -21.78 21.96 -2.67
C GLY A 388 -21.76 21.79 -1.16
N ALA A 389 -22.29 20.68 -0.62
CA ALA A 389 -22.19 20.40 0.81
C ALA A 389 -20.72 20.26 1.24
N ARG A 390 -20.35 20.96 2.32
CA ARG A 390 -19.03 20.86 2.95
C ARG A 390 -19.03 19.70 3.93
N MET A 391 -18.34 18.64 3.56
CA MET A 391 -18.31 17.39 4.28
C MET A 391 -17.15 17.36 5.27
N GLU A 392 -17.39 16.79 6.45
CA GLU A 392 -16.36 16.24 7.31
C GLU A 392 -16.60 14.74 7.46
N VAL A 393 -15.57 13.94 7.21
CA VAL A 393 -15.61 12.49 7.41
C VAL A 393 -14.50 12.11 8.36
N VAL A 394 -14.86 11.48 9.48
CA VAL A 394 -13.91 10.88 10.41
C VAL A 394 -13.91 9.38 10.19
N PHE A 395 -12.80 8.86 9.71
CA PHE A 395 -12.56 7.42 9.65
C PHE A 395 -11.95 6.96 10.98
N GLN A 396 -12.58 5.97 11.61
CA GLN A 396 -12.15 5.36 12.86
C GLN A 396 -11.71 3.93 12.59
N GLY A 397 -10.41 3.66 12.79
CA GLY A 397 -9.88 2.30 12.76
C GLY A 397 -10.36 1.49 13.97
N THR A 398 -10.40 0.18 13.80
CA THR A 398 -10.74 -0.76 14.87
C THR A 398 -9.70 -1.87 14.99
N THR A 399 -9.65 -2.49 16.16
CA THR A 399 -8.87 -3.71 16.42
C THR A 399 -9.66 -4.99 16.15
N LEU A 400 -10.83 -4.89 15.49
CA LEU A 400 -11.74 -6.02 15.29
C LEU A 400 -11.11 -7.05 14.33
N VAL A 401 -11.23 -8.34 14.69
CA VAL A 401 -10.66 -9.50 13.97
C VAL A 401 -9.14 -9.43 13.84
N MET A 402 -8.66 -8.69 12.86
CA MET A 402 -7.26 -8.54 12.47
C MET A 402 -7.02 -7.11 12.01
N GLY A 403 -7.30 -6.13 12.88
CA GLY A 403 -7.24 -4.72 12.53
C GLY A 403 -5.95 -4.35 11.79
N ASP A 404 -6.09 -3.69 10.65
CA ASP A 404 -4.97 -3.26 9.78
C ASP A 404 -5.04 -1.75 9.48
N ASN A 405 -3.99 -1.19 8.89
CA ASN A 405 -4.02 0.17 8.38
C ASN A 405 -4.77 0.19 7.05
N HIS A 406 -5.86 0.94 7.00
CA HIS A 406 -6.76 0.96 5.85
C HIS A 406 -6.51 2.22 5.00
N PRO A 407 -5.95 2.10 3.78
CA PRO A 407 -5.86 3.21 2.85
C PRO A 407 -7.25 3.58 2.34
N MET A 408 -7.83 4.63 2.91
CA MET A 408 -9.15 5.13 2.50
C MET A 408 -8.99 6.05 1.29
N HIS A 409 -9.56 5.63 0.17
CA HIS A 409 -9.57 6.35 -1.09
C HIS A 409 -10.97 6.87 -1.43
N LEU A 410 -11.06 8.09 -1.97
CA LEU A 410 -12.34 8.68 -2.39
C LEU A 410 -12.32 9.07 -3.86
N HIS A 411 -13.10 8.35 -4.67
CA HIS A 411 -13.25 8.65 -6.08
C HIS A 411 -13.93 10.01 -6.32
N GLY A 412 -13.56 10.67 -7.41
CA GLY A 412 -14.14 11.95 -7.82
C GLY A 412 -13.70 13.16 -7.00
N TYR A 413 -12.94 12.95 -5.92
CA TYR A 413 -12.53 13.99 -5.00
C TYR A 413 -11.07 13.85 -4.59
N SER A 414 -10.47 14.97 -4.22
CA SER A 414 -9.42 15.01 -3.23
C SER A 414 -9.98 15.70 -1.99
N PHE A 415 -9.41 15.41 -0.84
CA PHE A 415 -9.84 15.89 0.46
C PHE A 415 -8.64 16.43 1.25
N TYR A 416 -8.91 17.36 2.15
CA TYR A 416 -7.93 17.86 3.10
C TYR A 416 -7.90 16.94 4.31
N VAL A 417 -6.73 16.41 4.65
CA VAL A 417 -6.54 15.65 5.90
C VAL A 417 -6.33 16.65 7.03
N VAL A 418 -7.41 16.97 7.76
CA VAL A 418 -7.42 18.05 8.75
C VAL A 418 -6.97 17.60 10.13
N GLY A 419 -7.02 16.31 10.44
CA GLY A 419 -6.60 15.80 11.73
C GLY A 419 -6.42 14.29 11.74
N TRP A 420 -5.71 13.82 12.76
CA TRP A 420 -5.52 12.40 13.04
C TRP A 420 -5.20 12.21 14.52
N GLY A 421 -5.29 10.98 14.99
CA GLY A 421 -4.86 10.61 16.33
C GLY A 421 -4.90 9.11 16.57
N TYR A 422 -4.32 8.70 17.69
CA TYR A 422 -4.48 7.35 18.23
C TYR A 422 -5.68 7.27 19.19
N GLY A 423 -6.23 6.08 19.35
CA GLY A 423 -7.41 5.80 20.17
C GLY A 423 -8.72 6.10 19.45
N ASN A 424 -9.78 6.27 20.24
CA ASN A 424 -11.08 6.67 19.74
C ASN A 424 -11.13 8.18 19.56
N PHE A 425 -11.70 8.64 18.45
CA PHE A 425 -11.94 10.05 18.20
C PHE A 425 -12.86 10.68 19.25
N ASP A 426 -12.47 11.85 19.74
CA ASP A 426 -13.24 12.68 20.65
C ASP A 426 -13.72 13.94 19.92
N LYS A 427 -15.01 13.96 19.55
CA LYS A 427 -15.64 15.07 18.82
C LYS A 427 -15.57 16.43 19.52
N GLU A 428 -15.34 16.47 20.83
CA GLU A 428 -15.27 17.72 21.60
C GLU A 428 -13.83 18.24 21.72
N ARG A 429 -12.83 17.34 21.67
CA ARG A 429 -11.43 17.69 21.91
C ARG A 429 -10.56 17.66 20.67
N ASP A 430 -10.77 16.72 19.77
CA ASP A 430 -9.89 16.50 18.63
C ASP A 430 -10.04 17.55 17.53
N PRO A 431 -11.24 18.04 17.18
CA PRO A 431 -11.39 19.14 16.22
C PRO A 431 -10.65 20.42 16.62
N LEU A 432 -10.41 20.65 17.92
CA LEU A 432 -9.64 21.80 18.42
C LEU A 432 -8.17 21.79 17.98
N ARG A 433 -7.67 20.62 17.54
CA ARG A 433 -6.29 20.41 17.10
C ARG A 433 -6.19 20.25 15.58
N TYR A 434 -7.29 20.43 14.84
CA TYR A 434 -7.26 20.32 13.39
C TYR A 434 -6.37 21.37 12.75
N ASN A 435 -5.64 20.94 11.73
CA ASN A 435 -4.98 21.82 10.81
C ASN A 435 -5.99 22.31 9.77
N LEU A 436 -6.49 23.54 9.95
CA LEU A 436 -7.39 24.21 9.01
C LEU A 436 -6.71 25.31 8.19
N GLU A 437 -5.37 25.37 8.26
CA GLU A 437 -4.56 26.40 7.60
C GLU A 437 -3.81 25.81 6.40
N ASP A 438 -3.11 24.69 6.58
CA ASP A 438 -2.33 24.04 5.52
C ASP A 438 -2.40 22.49 5.49
N PRO A 439 -3.56 21.85 5.75
CA PRO A 439 -3.69 20.40 5.70
C PRO A 439 -3.31 19.86 4.30
N PRO A 440 -2.67 18.69 4.21
CA PRO A 440 -2.33 18.10 2.92
C PRO A 440 -3.61 17.74 2.15
N PHE A 441 -3.61 18.04 0.85
CA PHE A 441 -4.73 17.74 -0.06
C PHE A 441 -4.44 16.45 -0.82
N LYS A 442 -5.18 15.39 -0.49
CA LYS A 442 -4.88 13.99 -0.86
C LYS A 442 -6.11 13.32 -1.43
N ASN A 443 -5.95 12.19 -2.12
CA ASN A 443 -7.07 11.36 -2.55
C ASN A 443 -7.14 10.02 -1.80
N THR A 444 -6.04 9.65 -1.15
CA THR A 444 -5.91 8.41 -0.37
C THR A 444 -5.20 8.73 0.94
N ILE A 445 -5.64 8.13 2.05
CA ILE A 445 -4.94 8.26 3.34
C ILE A 445 -5.10 6.98 4.17
N GLY A 446 -3.99 6.48 4.72
CA GLY A 446 -4.01 5.35 5.65
C GLY A 446 -4.64 5.72 7.00
N VAL A 447 -5.65 4.95 7.42
CA VAL A 447 -6.27 5.04 8.74
C VAL A 447 -5.57 4.06 9.67
N PRO A 448 -4.90 4.51 10.74
CA PRO A 448 -4.24 3.61 11.68
C PRO A 448 -5.24 2.65 12.36
N VAL A 449 -4.84 1.38 12.53
CA VAL A 449 -5.61 0.33 13.24
C VAL A 449 -6.27 0.84 14.51
N ASN A 450 -5.46 1.49 15.33
CA ASN A 450 -5.75 1.95 16.67
C ASN A 450 -5.83 3.47 16.71
N GLY A 451 -6.44 4.08 15.69
CA GLY A 451 -6.54 5.52 15.56
C GLY A 451 -7.66 5.98 14.65
N TRP A 452 -7.62 7.25 14.29
CA TRP A 452 -8.61 7.92 13.46
C TRP A 452 -7.96 8.96 12.57
N VAL A 453 -8.64 9.27 11.46
CA VAL A 453 -8.27 10.33 10.51
C VAL A 453 -9.52 11.13 10.16
N ALA A 454 -9.42 12.45 10.23
CA ALA A 454 -10.48 13.36 9.85
C ALA A 454 -10.14 14.06 8.53
N VAL A 455 -11.06 14.01 7.58
CA VAL A 455 -10.91 14.64 6.25
C VAL A 455 -12.05 15.60 5.96
N ARG A 456 -11.78 16.65 5.17
CA ARG A 456 -12.79 17.59 4.68
C ARG A 456 -12.72 17.77 3.18
N PHE A 457 -13.87 17.83 2.53
CA PHE A 457 -14.01 18.16 1.12
C PHE A 457 -15.35 18.81 0.84
N THR A 458 -15.51 19.38 -0.36
CA THR A 458 -16.80 19.92 -0.81
C THR A 458 -17.37 18.98 -1.86
N ALA A 459 -18.62 18.53 -1.69
CA ALA A 459 -19.30 17.64 -2.63
C ALA A 459 -19.75 18.38 -3.91
N ASN A 460 -18.79 18.82 -4.72
CA ASN A 460 -18.99 19.66 -5.89
C ASN A 460 -18.79 18.95 -7.25
N ASN A 461 -18.73 17.62 -7.23
CA ASN A 461 -18.62 16.79 -8.43
C ASN A 461 -19.88 15.91 -8.58
N PRO A 462 -20.80 16.21 -9.52
CA PRO A 462 -22.01 15.40 -9.71
C PRO A 462 -21.66 14.08 -10.40
N GLY A 463 -21.98 12.95 -9.77
CA GLY A 463 -21.66 11.62 -10.28
C GLY A 463 -21.78 10.52 -9.24
N GLU A 464 -21.65 9.28 -9.71
CA GLU A 464 -21.36 8.11 -8.87
C GLU A 464 -19.85 7.88 -8.84
N PHE A 465 -19.30 7.48 -7.70
CA PHE A 465 -17.86 7.38 -7.51
C PHE A 465 -17.50 5.99 -6.95
N ARG A 466 -16.95 5.14 -7.84
CA ARG A 466 -16.51 3.74 -7.63
C ARG A 466 -15.02 3.56 -7.95
N THR A 467 -14.30 2.73 -7.21
CA THR A 467 -13.01 2.07 -7.56
C THR A 467 -13.12 1.33 -8.93
N PRO A 468 -12.09 1.35 -9.82
CA PRO A 468 -12.23 1.60 -11.29
C PRO A 468 -12.78 0.42 -12.15
N HIS A 469 -13.54 0.59 -13.26
CA HIS A 469 -13.11 0.95 -14.66
C HIS A 469 -14.33 1.21 -15.65
N PRO A 470 -14.17 1.55 -16.98
CA PRO A 470 -14.61 2.81 -17.65
C PRO A 470 -16.01 2.85 -18.36
N PRO A 471 -16.49 4.04 -18.82
CA PRO A 471 -17.86 4.25 -19.30
C PRO A 471 -18.04 4.41 -20.82
N MET A 472 -19.24 4.11 -21.33
CA MET A 472 -19.77 4.61 -22.61
C MET A 472 -21.06 5.41 -22.41
N ALA A 473 -21.12 6.58 -23.05
CA ALA A 473 -22.21 7.54 -22.95
C ALA A 473 -23.24 7.38 -24.08
N SER A 474 -24.53 7.62 -23.80
CA SER A 474 -25.43 8.41 -24.68
C SER A 474 -26.77 8.77 -24.00
N HIS A 475 -27.37 9.86 -24.48
CA HIS A 475 -28.43 10.69 -23.87
C HIS A 475 -29.85 10.08 -23.74
N ARG A 476 -30.61 10.44 -22.67
CA ARG A 476 -31.83 11.31 -22.69
C ARG A 476 -32.68 11.27 -21.38
N ARG A 477 -32.81 12.47 -20.78
CA ARG A 477 -33.99 13.16 -20.20
C ARG A 477 -34.85 12.54 -19.05
N ARG A 478 -34.82 13.31 -17.94
CA ARG A 478 -35.92 13.81 -17.06
C ARG A 478 -36.19 13.09 -15.72
N ARG A 479 -35.33 13.39 -14.74
CA ARG A 479 -35.72 13.97 -13.43
C ARG A 479 -34.88 15.24 -13.22
N GLN A 480 -35.34 16.20 -12.41
CA GLN A 480 -34.61 17.46 -12.18
C GLN A 480 -33.17 17.16 -11.71
N PRO A 481 -32.14 17.89 -12.18
CA PRO A 481 -30.76 17.63 -11.78
C PRO A 481 -30.54 18.25 -10.40
N ASN A 482 -31.01 17.58 -9.35
CA ASN A 482 -30.26 17.68 -8.11
C ASN A 482 -28.92 17.05 -8.44
N HIS A 483 -27.88 17.87 -8.50
CA HIS A 483 -26.51 17.44 -8.74
C HIS A 483 -26.10 16.58 -7.55
N ILE A 484 -26.36 15.28 -7.62
CA ILE A 484 -26.18 14.37 -6.51
C ILE A 484 -24.79 13.75 -6.63
N SER A 485 -24.05 13.74 -5.53
CA SER A 485 -22.85 12.92 -5.39
C SER A 485 -23.21 11.66 -4.60
N LEU A 486 -22.80 10.50 -5.08
CA LEU A 486 -22.98 9.24 -4.38
C LEU A 486 -21.63 8.81 -3.79
N ILE A 487 -21.60 8.53 -2.49
CA ILE A 487 -20.48 7.82 -1.86
C ILE A 487 -20.86 6.34 -1.75
N ILE A 488 -20.01 5.49 -2.33
CA ILE A 488 -20.04 4.05 -2.15
C ILE A 488 -19.01 3.71 -1.06
N PRO A 489 -19.45 3.19 0.08
CA PRO A 489 -18.54 2.77 1.13
C PRO A 489 -18.07 1.34 0.84
N GLU A 490 -16.83 1.20 0.36
CA GLU A 490 -16.15 -0.10 0.28
C GLU A 490 -15.01 -0.17 1.29
N ALA A 491 -14.90 -1.29 1.99
CA ALA A 491 -13.70 -1.65 2.73
C ALA A 491 -13.01 -2.78 1.97
N CYS A 492 -11.77 -2.56 1.53
CA CYS A 492 -10.97 -3.60 0.89
C CYS A 492 -10.50 -4.62 1.92
N LEU A 493 -10.64 -5.90 1.58
CA LEU A 493 -10.00 -7.04 2.26
C LEU A 493 -8.81 -7.55 1.47
#